data_AF-A0A354SI37-F1
#
_entry.id   AF-A0A354SI37-F1
#
_cell.length_a   1.000
_cell.length_b   1.000
_cell.length_c   1.000
_cell.angle_alpha   90.00
_cell.angle_beta   90.00
_cell.angle_gamma   90.00
#
_symmetry.space_group_name_H-M   'P 1'
#
loop_
_entity.id
_entity.type
_entity.pdbx_description
1 polymer ?
#
loop_
_entity_poly.entity_id
_entity_poly.type
_entity_poly.pdbx_seq_one_letter_code
_entity_poly.pdbx_strand_id
1 'polypeptide(L)' 'MTDPLSHAVVLFESVGHALRAEKIVKTQNISCKLIPVPRHLSSDCGVCLRIPLCAKDEVKNILQGSLDFFEIISL' A
#
# COMPACT_ATOMS: atom_id res chain seq x y z
N MET A 1 -11.65 10.03 19.51
CA MET A 1 -10.70 8.93 19.72
C MET A 1 -10.48 8.31 18.36
N THR A 2 -9.40 8.70 17.67
CA THR A 2 -9.05 8.11 16.37
C THR A 2 -7.58 7.79 16.46
N ASP A 3 -7.26 6.62 17.00
CA ASP A 3 -5.90 6.12 17.18
C ASP A 3 -5.12 6.22 15.86
N PRO A 4 -4.11 7.10 15.75
CA PRO A 4 -3.43 7.41 14.49
C PRO A 4 -2.32 6.40 14.12
N LEU A 5 -2.32 5.19 14.67
CA LEU A 5 -1.10 4.39 14.86
C LEU A 5 -1.14 2.96 14.29
N SER A 6 -2.00 2.68 13.30
CA SER A 6 -1.98 1.37 12.64
C SER A 6 -2.29 1.52 11.16
N HIS A 7 -1.26 1.89 10.40
CA HIS A 7 -1.32 1.93 8.94
C HIS A 7 -0.29 0.97 8.38
N ALA A 8 -0.55 0.38 7.23
CA ALA A 8 0.46 -0.38 6.51
C ALA A 8 0.85 0.36 5.24
N VAL A 9 2.08 0.16 4.79
CA VAL A 9 2.58 0.61 3.51
C VAL A 9 2.92 -0.61 2.67
N VAL A 10 2.44 -0.60 1.44
CA VAL A 10 2.75 -1.62 0.45
C VAL A 10 3.90 -1.10 -0.41
N LEU A 11 4.98 -1.89 -0.46
CA LEU A 11 6.11 -1.64 -1.31
C LEU A 11 5.84 -2.22 -2.70
N PHE A 12 6.20 -1.49 -3.75
CA PHE A 12 6.07 -1.92 -5.14
C PHE A 12 7.42 -1.83 -5.83
N GLU A 13 7.63 -2.69 -6.83
CA GLU A 13 8.83 -2.65 -7.68
C GLU A 13 8.91 -1.37 -8.53
N SER A 14 7.77 -0.72 -8.80
CA SER A 14 7.70 0.44 -9.68
C SER A 14 6.49 1.31 -9.40
N VAL A 15 6.61 2.61 -9.72
CA VAL A 15 5.56 3.62 -9.51
C VAL A 15 4.27 3.22 -10.24
N GLY A 16 4.41 2.61 -11.42
CA GLY A 16 3.27 2.11 -12.20
C GLY A 16 2.44 1.07 -11.46
N HIS A 17 3.08 0.18 -10.70
CA HIS A 17 2.39 -0.82 -9.88
C HIS A 17 1.70 -0.18 -8.68
N ALA A 18 2.35 0.78 -8.02
CA ALA A 18 1.72 1.55 -6.95
C ALA A 18 0.45 2.28 -7.43
N LEU A 19 0.52 2.96 -8.58
CA LEU A 19 -0.61 3.68 -9.16
C LEU A 19 -1.78 2.76 -9.54
N ARG A 20 -1.49 1.58 -10.10
CA ARG A 20 -2.52 0.59 -10.41
C ARG A 20 -3.13 0.01 -9.14
N ALA A 21 -2.31 -0.36 -8.16
CA ALA A 21 -2.77 -0.85 -6.87
C ALA A 21 -3.70 0.16 -6.19
N GLU A 22 -3.35 1.45 -6.18
CA GLU A 22 -4.23 2.50 -5.66
C GLU A 22 -5.61 2.49 -6.33
N LYS A 23 -5.65 2.39 -7.66
CA LYS A 23 -6.91 2.34 -8.39
C LYS A 23 -7.73 1.12 -7.98
N ILE A 24 -7.13 -0.07 -7.97
CA ILE A 24 -7.81 -1.33 -7.62
C ILE A 24 -8.36 -1.26 -6.19
N VAL A 25 -7.54 -0.81 -5.24
CA VAL A 25 -7.93 -0.70 -3.83
C VAL A 25 -9.02 0.37 -3.64
N LYS A 26 -8.95 1.50 -4.38
CA LYS A 26 -10.04 2.49 -4.42
C LYS A 26 -11.33 1.92 -5.00
N THR A 27 -11.29 1.02 -5.98
CA THR A 27 -12.53 0.40 -6.51
C THR A 27 -13.23 -0.45 -5.46
N GLN A 28 -12.49 -0.97 -4.48
CA GLN A 28 -13.00 -1.77 -3.37
C GLN A 28 -13.47 -0.91 -2.19
N ASN A 29 -13.58 0.42 -2.35
CA ASN A 29 -13.91 1.37 -1.27
C ASN A 29 -12.91 1.38 -0.10
N ILE A 30 -11.69 0.86 -0.30
CA ILE A 30 -10.65 0.87 0.72
C ILE A 30 -9.91 2.21 0.68
N SER A 31 -9.80 2.84 1.85
CA SER A 31 -9.04 4.10 2.00
C SER A 31 -7.56 3.86 1.77
N CYS A 32 -7.03 4.26 0.62
CA CYS A 32 -5.61 4.12 0.28
C CYS A 32 -5.06 5.41 -0.31
N LYS A 33 -3.77 5.66 -0.11
CA LYS A 33 -3.09 6.87 -0.60
C LYS A 33 -1.64 6.58 -0.95
N LEU A 34 -1.22 6.95 -2.17
CA LEU A 34 0.20 6.98 -2.48
C LEU A 34 0.93 8.03 -1.64
N ILE A 35 2.01 7.61 -1.00
CA ILE A 35 2.93 8.51 -0.30
C ILE A 35 4.35 8.22 -0.78
N PRO A 36 5.23 9.24 -0.82
CA PRO A 36 6.66 8.99 -1.00
C PRO A 36 7.16 8.08 0.13
N VAL A 37 8.04 7.15 -0.22
CA VAL A 37 8.56 6.19 0.76
C VAL A 37 9.28 6.94 1.89
N PRO A 38 9.04 6.61 3.17
CA PRO A 38 9.77 7.23 4.26
C PRO A 38 11.27 7.01 4.08
N ARG A 39 12.11 7.99 4.44
CA ARG A 39 13.58 7.91 4.29
C ARG A 39 14.24 6.68 4.93
N HIS A 40 13.55 6.02 5.87
CA HIS A 40 14.00 4.77 6.50
C HIS A 40 13.61 3.50 5.74
N LEU A 41 12.61 3.55 4.86
CA LEU A 41 12.26 2.46 3.95
C LEU A 41 12.93 2.76 2.60
N SER A 42 14.14 2.27 2.40
CA SER A 42 14.85 2.41 1.12
C SER A 42 14.21 1.49 0.07
N SER A 43 13.16 1.95 -0.61
CA SER A 43 12.66 1.33 -1.84
C SER A 43 13.13 2.08 -3.07
N ASP A 44 13.65 1.33 -4.05
CA ASP A 44 14.15 1.83 -5.34
C ASP A 44 13.09 2.64 -6.11
N CYS A 45 11.81 2.27 -5.94
CA CYS A 45 10.64 2.90 -6.54
C CYS A 45 10.31 4.31 -5.99
N GLY A 46 10.78 4.66 -4.79
CA GLY A 46 10.56 5.97 -4.17
C GLY A 46 9.12 6.27 -3.69
N VAL A 47 8.13 5.43 -4.01
CA VAL A 47 6.72 5.59 -3.58
C VAL A 47 6.13 4.29 -3.05
N CYS A 48 5.16 4.43 -2.13
CA CYS A 48 4.45 3.31 -1.52
C CYS A 48 2.97 3.62 -1.35
N LEU A 49 2.14 2.57 -1.30
CA LEU A 49 0.71 2.73 -1.06
C LEU A 49 0.44 2.59 0.44
N ARG A 50 0.02 3.67 1.08
CA ARG A 50 -0.44 3.63 2.47
C ARG A 50 -1.90 3.17 2.52
N ILE A 51 -2.16 2.18 3.35
CA ILE A 51 -3.47 1.58 3.61
C ILE A 51 -3.71 1.47 5.12
N PRO A 52 -4.96 1.40 5.61
CA PRO A 52 -5.25 1.08 7.00
C PRO A 52 -4.87 -0.37 7.28
N LEU A 53 -4.36 -0.63 8.49
CA LEU A 53 -3.95 -1.99 8.88
C LEU A 53 -5.11 -2.99 8.80
N CYS A 54 -6.34 -2.59 9.11
CA CYS A 54 -7.52 -3.44 8.98
C CYS A 54 -7.81 -3.89 7.54
N ALA A 55 -7.35 -3.15 6.53
CA ALA A 55 -7.52 -3.53 5.13
C ALA A 55 -6.31 -4.30 4.58
N LYS A 56 -5.29 -4.58 5.41
CA LYS A 56 -4.07 -5.28 4.99
C LYS A 56 -4.39 -6.63 4.33
N ASP A 57 -5.21 -7.45 4.97
CA ASP A 57 -5.57 -8.77 4.46
C ASP A 57 -6.36 -8.69 3.15
N GLU A 58 -7.28 -7.73 3.06
CA GLU A 58 -8.10 -7.50 1.88
C GLU A 58 -7.24 -7.02 0.71
N VAL A 59 -6.39 -6.01 0.92
CA VAL A 59 -5.46 -5.50 -0.09
C VAL A 59 -4.47 -6.58 -0.52
N LYS A 60 -3.95 -7.38 0.42
CA LYS A 60 -3.09 -8.51 0.10
C LYS A 60 -3.80 -9.48 -0.84
N ASN A 61 -5.03 -9.86 -0.54
CA ASN A 61 -5.81 -10.79 -1.36
C ASN A 61 -6.11 -10.22 -2.76
N ILE A 62 -6.51 -8.95 -2.83
CA ILE A 62 -6.79 -8.22 -4.07
C ILE A 62 -5.54 -8.17 -4.97
N LEU A 63 -4.39 -7.85 -4.39
CA LEU A 63 -3.13 -7.71 -5.12
C LEU A 63 -2.58 -9.07 -5.54
N GLN A 64 -2.61 -10.10 -4.68
CA GLN A 64 -2.06 -11.42 -5.02
C GLN A 64 -2.67 -12.04 -6.29
N GLY A 65 -3.89 -11.66 -6.68
CA GLY A 65 -4.51 -12.11 -7.94
C GLY A 65 -4.33 -11.16 -9.14
N SER A 66 -3.87 -9.92 -8.93
CA SER A 66 -3.93 -8.85 -9.94
C SER A 66 -2.59 -8.15 -10.20
N LEU A 67 -1.69 -8.10 -9.23
CA LEU A 67 -0.49 -7.27 -9.26
C LEU A 67 0.58 -7.74 -8.28
N ASP A 68 1.81 -7.84 -8.76
CA ASP A 68 2.97 -8.10 -7.91
C ASP A 68 3.31 -6.90 -7.02
N PHE A 69 3.58 -7.20 -5.75
CA PHE A 69 4.04 -6.26 -4.74
C PHE A 69 5.20 -6.88 -3.98
N PHE A 70 6.07 -6.04 -3.43
CA PHE A 70 7.27 -6.49 -2.74
C PHE A 70 6.89 -7.09 -1.39
N GLU A 71 6.42 -6.24 -0.47
CA GLU A 71 5.99 -6.63 0.87
C GLU A 71 5.07 -5.55 1.46
N ILE A 72 4.31 -5.93 2.50
CA ILE A 72 3.39 -5.05 3.22
C ILE A 72 3.90 -4.84 4.64
N ILE A 73 4.37 -3.64 4.93
CA ILE A 73 4.98 -3.26 6.21
C ILE A 73 3.98 -2.46 7.04
N SER A 74 3.72 -2.89 8.27
CA SER A 74 2.87 -2.18 9.24
C SER A 74 3.67 -1.16 10.05
N LEU A 75 3.13 0.05 10.19
CA LEU A 75 3.65 1.21 10.90
C LEU A 75 2.70 1.65 12.02
#